data_AF-A0A7S3K4D3-F1
#
_entry.id   AF-A0A7S3K4D3-F1
#
_cell.length_a   1.000
_cell.length_b   1.000
_cell.length_c   1.000
_cell.angle_alpha   90.00
_cell.angle_beta   90.00
_cell.angle_gamma   90.00
#
_symmetry.space_group_name_H-M   'P 1'
#
loop_
_entity.id
_entity.type
_entity.pdbx_description
1 polymer ?
#
loop_
_entity_poly.entity_id
_entity_poly.type
_entity_poly.pdbx_seq_one_letter_code
_entity_poly.pdbx_strand_id
1 'polypeptide(L)'
;MQKSLIALSFFIVSTAFTVPSSFQSFRAISLNAHCRNNEFSREKFLLQVSGTALFTALPIDEAFARGRGTQPAMFLRYQPRIAAFGSYLKSDVGKKIADADWTALKADVAADLKKKKGKIGPIYNGESAMSLWAASYSETFITDKSKEMQEKVDEITQFRKSLESIALKGTGDGLAKTGGFFGLGAKPEPKPSDATLQKEAKAALTKAVKAYNDYVEINNVGIPFEINPLETI
;
A
#
# COMPACT_ATOMS: atom_id res chain seq x y z
N MET A 1 -27.70 23.37 -69.22
CA MET A 1 -26.56 23.19 -68.27
C MET A 1 -27.13 22.75 -66.93
N GLN A 2 -27.17 21.43 -66.70
CA GLN A 2 -27.77 20.77 -65.54
C GLN A 2 -26.75 20.70 -64.39
N LYS A 3 -27.12 21.20 -63.20
CA LYS A 3 -26.33 21.10 -61.97
C LYS A 3 -26.76 19.85 -61.21
N SER A 4 -25.86 18.87 -61.09
CA SER A 4 -26.07 17.68 -60.27
C SER A 4 -25.68 17.95 -58.82
N LEU A 5 -26.66 17.79 -57.91
CA LEU A 5 -26.50 17.71 -56.47
C LEU A 5 -26.01 16.30 -56.10
N ILE A 6 -24.86 16.19 -55.46
CA ILE A 6 -24.35 14.94 -54.87
C ILE A 6 -24.74 14.95 -53.40
N ALA A 7 -25.71 14.10 -53.04
CA ALA A 7 -26.07 13.78 -51.67
C ALA A 7 -25.08 12.75 -51.11
N LEU A 8 -24.36 13.11 -50.05
CA LEU A 8 -23.49 12.19 -49.31
C LEU A 8 -24.28 11.62 -48.11
N SER A 9 -24.62 10.34 -48.19
CA SER A 9 -25.34 9.58 -47.18
C SER A 9 -24.43 9.20 -46.01
N PHE A 10 -24.84 9.52 -44.78
CA PHE A 10 -24.23 9.05 -43.55
C PHE A 10 -24.52 7.55 -43.34
N PHE A 11 -23.48 6.72 -43.31
CA PHE A 11 -23.58 5.34 -42.84
C PHE A 11 -23.35 5.31 -41.31
N ILE A 12 -24.41 5.08 -40.54
CA ILE A 12 -24.33 4.74 -39.12
C ILE A 12 -24.12 3.23 -39.03
N VAL A 13 -22.91 2.81 -38.68
CA VAL A 13 -22.60 1.41 -38.35
C VAL A 13 -22.99 1.19 -36.88
N SER A 14 -24.18 0.64 -36.67
CA SER A 14 -24.62 0.11 -35.37
C SER A 14 -24.10 -1.32 -35.23
N THR A 15 -23.10 -1.53 -34.38
CA THR A 15 -22.64 -2.88 -34.03
C THR A 15 -23.37 -3.34 -32.77
N ALA A 16 -24.32 -4.25 -32.95
CA ALA A 16 -24.94 -4.97 -31.85
C ALA A 16 -23.95 -6.00 -31.30
N PHE A 17 -23.57 -5.87 -30.03
CA PHE A 17 -22.75 -6.85 -29.32
C PHE A 17 -23.69 -7.88 -28.67
N THR A 18 -23.79 -9.06 -29.28
CA THR A 18 -24.55 -10.20 -28.77
C THR A 18 -23.74 -10.89 -27.67
N VAL A 19 -24.30 -11.01 -26.46
CA VAL A 19 -23.70 -11.74 -25.33
C VAL A 19 -24.01 -13.23 -25.50
N PRO A 20 -23.01 -14.13 -25.58
CA PRO A 20 -23.27 -15.56 -25.50
C PRO A 20 -23.49 -15.96 -24.04
N SER A 21 -24.69 -16.46 -23.76
CA SER A 21 -25.03 -17.23 -22.57
C SER A 21 -24.43 -18.64 -22.71
N SER A 22 -23.45 -18.96 -21.89
CA SER A 22 -22.95 -20.33 -21.75
C SER A 22 -22.63 -20.59 -20.28
N PHE A 23 -23.62 -21.18 -19.62
CA PHE A 23 -23.48 -21.95 -18.38
C PHE A 23 -22.42 -23.04 -18.59
N GLN A 24 -21.29 -22.98 -17.90
CA GLN A 24 -20.58 -24.19 -17.51
C GLN A 24 -20.08 -24.09 -16.07
N SER A 25 -20.59 -25.03 -15.28
CA SER A 25 -20.25 -25.36 -13.91
C SER A 25 -18.77 -25.68 -13.76
N PHE A 26 -18.08 -24.97 -12.86
CA PHE A 26 -16.85 -25.46 -12.27
C PHE A 26 -17.08 -25.80 -10.81
N ARG A 27 -16.83 -27.07 -10.52
CA ARG A 27 -16.88 -27.70 -9.21
C ARG A 27 -15.88 -27.04 -8.27
N ALA A 28 -16.36 -26.66 -7.09
CA ALA A 28 -15.51 -26.33 -5.96
C ALA A 28 -14.79 -27.60 -5.50
N ILE A 29 -13.48 -27.65 -5.67
CA ILE A 29 -12.62 -28.59 -4.95
C ILE A 29 -12.39 -27.99 -3.56
N SER A 30 -12.95 -28.69 -2.58
CA SER A 30 -12.72 -28.49 -1.16
C SER A 30 -11.24 -28.70 -0.83
N LEU A 31 -10.61 -27.69 -0.22
CA LEU A 31 -9.39 -27.83 0.53
C LEU A 31 -9.59 -27.12 1.88
N ASN A 32 -9.73 -27.95 2.90
CA ASN A 32 -9.84 -27.60 4.30
C ASN A 32 -8.69 -26.68 4.73
N ALA A 33 -9.02 -25.43 5.05
CA ALA A 33 -8.27 -24.63 6.01
C ALA A 33 -9.17 -24.43 7.23
N HIS A 34 -8.70 -24.96 8.35
CA HIS A 34 -9.40 -25.08 9.62
C HIS A 34 -9.57 -23.69 10.27
N CYS A 35 -10.58 -22.93 9.84
CA CYS A 35 -11.03 -21.75 10.59
C CYS A 35 -11.80 -22.23 11.82
N ARG A 36 -11.16 -22.17 12.99
CA ARG A 36 -11.85 -22.33 14.29
C ARG A 36 -12.88 -21.22 14.42
N ASN A 37 -14.15 -21.61 14.37
CA ASN A 37 -15.27 -20.79 14.79
C ASN A 37 -15.22 -20.58 16.30
N ASN A 38 -14.93 -19.36 16.75
CA ASN A 38 -15.41 -18.89 18.04
C ASN A 38 -16.68 -18.08 17.77
N GLU A 39 -17.82 -18.76 17.76
CA GLU A 39 -19.14 -18.15 17.87
C GLU A 39 -19.27 -17.54 19.26
N PHE A 40 -18.86 -16.27 19.41
CA PHE A 40 -19.23 -15.49 20.58
C PHE A 40 -20.69 -15.06 20.42
N SER A 41 -21.59 -15.88 20.96
CA SER A 41 -23.03 -15.62 20.99
C SER A 41 -23.32 -14.27 21.64
N ARG A 42 -23.86 -13.34 20.85
CA ARG A 42 -24.22 -11.96 21.27
C ARG A 42 -25.35 -11.91 22.31
N GLU A 43 -25.98 -13.03 22.64
CA GLU A 43 -27.19 -13.06 23.48
C GLU A 43 -26.93 -13.29 24.97
N LYS A 44 -25.68 -13.54 25.41
CA LYS A 44 -25.38 -13.78 26.85
C LYS A 44 -24.90 -12.55 27.64
N PHE A 45 -24.81 -11.37 27.03
CA PHE A 45 -24.26 -10.18 27.69
C PHE A 45 -25.28 -9.39 28.55
N LEU A 46 -26.59 -9.66 28.44
CA LEU A 46 -27.62 -8.82 29.08
C LEU A 46 -28.30 -9.42 30.32
N LEU A 47 -27.75 -10.48 30.93
CA LEU A 47 -28.45 -11.17 32.02
C LEU A 47 -27.53 -11.61 33.15
N GLN A 48 -26.62 -10.76 33.63
CA GLN A 48 -26.00 -10.98 34.94
C GLN A 48 -25.35 -9.74 35.57
N VAL A 49 -26.14 -8.78 36.07
CA VAL A 49 -25.67 -7.88 37.15
C VAL A 49 -26.83 -7.58 38.11
N SER A 50 -26.98 -8.43 39.13
CA SER A 50 -27.64 -8.09 40.39
C SER A 50 -26.60 -8.32 41.47
N GLY A 51 -25.95 -7.25 41.92
CA GLY A 51 -24.87 -7.36 42.91
C GLY A 51 -24.31 -5.99 43.27
N THR A 52 -24.87 -5.42 44.33
CA THR A 52 -24.37 -4.23 45.04
C THR A 52 -22.91 -4.43 45.48
N ALA A 53 -22.00 -3.60 44.97
CA ALA A 53 -20.72 -3.31 45.61
C ALA A 53 -20.38 -1.84 45.36
N LEU A 54 -20.23 -1.08 46.45
CA LEU A 54 -19.72 0.29 46.43
C LEU A 54 -18.34 0.32 45.77
N PHE A 55 -18.27 0.76 44.52
CA PHE A 55 -17.04 1.24 43.92
C PHE A 55 -17.00 2.75 44.06
N THR A 56 -16.00 3.24 44.78
CA THR A 56 -15.56 4.63 44.74
C THR A 56 -15.46 5.07 43.28
N ALA A 57 -16.31 6.03 42.91
CA ALA A 57 -16.33 6.65 41.60
C ALA A 57 -15.00 7.38 41.34
N LEU A 58 -14.03 6.65 40.77
CA LEU A 58 -13.02 7.26 39.93
C LEU A 58 -13.67 7.46 38.56
N PRO A 59 -13.63 8.66 37.98
CA PRO A 59 -14.04 8.84 36.59
C PRO A 59 -13.09 7.99 35.74
N ILE A 60 -13.58 6.84 35.26
CA ILE A 60 -12.98 6.20 34.10
C ILE A 60 -13.29 7.18 32.98
N ASP A 61 -12.30 7.98 32.59
CA ASP A 61 -12.39 8.92 31.50
C ASP A 61 -12.99 8.21 30.28
N GLU A 62 -14.27 8.50 29.98
CA GLU A 62 -14.95 8.01 28.78
C GLU A 62 -14.21 8.40 27.50
N ALA A 63 -13.33 9.42 27.57
CA ALA A 63 -12.41 9.80 26.51
C ALA A 63 -11.38 8.69 26.19
N PHE A 64 -10.82 8.03 27.21
CA PHE A 64 -9.82 6.96 27.06
C PHE A 64 -10.44 5.65 26.54
N ALA A 65 -11.75 5.46 26.74
CA ALA A 65 -12.51 4.33 26.20
C ALA A 65 -12.95 4.53 24.74
N ARG A 66 -13.20 5.78 24.31
CA ARG A 66 -13.66 6.08 22.94
C ARG A 66 -12.58 5.89 21.88
N GLY A 67 -11.33 6.29 22.13
CA GLY A 67 -10.28 6.17 21.13
C GLY A 67 -9.87 4.72 20.85
N ARG A 68 -9.68 3.90 21.89
CA ARG A 68 -9.48 2.44 21.73
C ARG A 68 -10.70 1.71 21.15
N GLY A 69 -11.92 2.21 21.36
CA GLY A 69 -13.13 1.62 20.77
C GLY A 69 -13.20 1.75 19.25
N THR A 70 -12.55 2.78 18.66
CA THR A 70 -12.46 2.97 17.20
C THR A 70 -11.26 2.26 16.57
N GLN A 71 -10.29 1.83 17.38
CA GLN A 71 -9.08 1.17 16.92
C GLN A 71 -9.33 -0.12 16.14
N PRO A 72 -10.28 -1.02 16.52
CA PRO A 72 -10.65 -2.17 15.70
C PRO A 72 -11.19 -1.78 14.32
N ALA A 73 -12.00 -0.72 14.25
CA ALA A 73 -12.55 -0.23 12.98
C ALA A 73 -11.46 0.37 12.08
N MET A 74 -10.49 1.08 12.66
CA MET A 74 -9.31 1.59 11.97
C MET A 74 -8.39 0.45 11.51
N PHE A 75 -8.22 -0.59 12.33
CA PHE A 75 -7.45 -1.78 11.97
C PHE A 75 -8.03 -2.47 10.74
N LEU A 76 -9.33 -2.75 10.74
CA LEU A 76 -10.02 -3.36 9.59
C LEU A 76 -9.88 -2.54 8.29
N ARG A 77 -9.69 -1.23 8.40
CA ARG A 77 -9.49 -0.34 7.26
C ARG A 77 -8.07 -0.36 6.71
N TYR A 78 -7.05 -0.40 7.59
CA TYR A 78 -5.65 -0.25 7.19
C TYR A 78 -4.90 -1.58 7.08
N GLN A 79 -5.25 -2.58 7.89
CA GLN A 79 -4.66 -3.92 7.86
C GLN A 79 -4.58 -4.52 6.43
N PRO A 80 -5.64 -4.52 5.60
CA PRO A 80 -5.54 -5.11 4.27
C PRO A 80 -4.56 -4.36 3.36
N ARG A 81 -4.41 -3.04 3.55
CA ARG A 81 -3.44 -2.22 2.80
C ARG A 81 -2.00 -2.50 3.26
N ILE A 82 -1.79 -2.66 4.56
CA ILE A 82 -0.49 -3.00 5.14
C ILE A 82 -0.08 -4.43 4.75
N ALA A 83 -1.01 -5.39 4.75
CA ALA A 83 -0.77 -6.76 4.33
C ALA A 83 -0.51 -6.87 2.81
N ALA A 84 -1.28 -6.13 2.00
CA ALA A 84 -1.04 -6.04 0.56
C ALA A 84 0.35 -5.44 0.26
N PHE A 85 0.76 -4.41 1.02
CA PHE A 85 2.09 -3.83 0.91
C PHE A 85 3.20 -4.82 1.26
N GLY A 86 3.07 -5.57 2.37
CA GLY A 86 4.04 -6.60 2.73
C GLY A 86 4.14 -7.71 1.67
N SER A 87 3.00 -8.14 1.13
CA SER A 87 2.95 -9.12 0.02
C SER A 87 3.65 -8.57 -1.23
N TYR A 88 3.39 -7.31 -1.56
CA TYR A 88 3.97 -6.62 -2.71
C TYR A 88 5.50 -6.48 -2.61
N LEU A 89 6.03 -6.16 -1.43
CA LEU A 89 7.48 -6.12 -1.17
C LEU A 89 8.14 -7.48 -1.43
N LYS A 90 7.49 -8.58 -1.00
CA LYS A 90 8.03 -9.94 -1.15
C LYS A 90 7.94 -10.46 -2.59
N SER A 91 6.83 -10.24 -3.28
CA SER A 91 6.59 -10.86 -4.59
C SER A 91 7.02 -10.00 -5.75
N ASP A 92 6.55 -8.75 -5.82
CA ASP A 92 6.50 -7.99 -7.06
C ASP A 92 7.70 -7.05 -7.19
N VAL A 93 8.11 -6.42 -6.08
CA VAL A 93 9.25 -5.49 -6.08
C VAL A 93 10.54 -6.24 -6.41
N GLY A 94 10.78 -7.39 -5.77
CA GLY A 94 11.96 -8.22 -6.04
C GLY A 94 12.06 -8.67 -7.51
N LYS A 95 10.93 -9.08 -8.10
CA LYS A 95 10.86 -9.47 -9.52
C LYS A 95 11.12 -8.30 -10.45
N LYS A 96 10.44 -7.17 -10.26
CA LYS A 96 10.63 -5.96 -11.08
C LYS A 96 12.07 -5.44 -11.02
N ILE A 97 12.73 -5.55 -9.87
CA ILE A 97 14.15 -5.24 -9.75
C ILE A 97 14.99 -6.25 -10.54
N ALA A 98 14.74 -7.56 -10.41
CA ALA A 98 15.46 -8.58 -11.15
C ALA A 98 15.30 -8.45 -12.67
N ASP A 99 14.13 -8.04 -13.13
CA ASP A 99 13.79 -7.83 -14.54
C ASP A 99 14.26 -6.45 -15.07
N ALA A 100 14.81 -5.59 -14.20
CA ALA A 100 15.20 -4.20 -14.51
C ALA A 100 14.07 -3.35 -15.12
N ASP A 101 12.81 -3.60 -14.74
CA ASP A 101 11.66 -2.81 -15.19
C ASP A 101 11.54 -1.50 -14.41
N TRP A 102 12.43 -0.56 -14.74
CA TRP A 102 12.51 0.75 -14.10
C TRP A 102 11.26 1.61 -14.36
N THR A 103 10.56 1.37 -15.48
CA THR A 103 9.30 2.06 -15.80
C THR A 103 8.15 1.64 -14.90
N ALA A 104 8.00 0.34 -14.64
CA ALA A 104 7.02 -0.16 -13.68
C ALA A 104 7.35 0.34 -12.28
N LEU A 105 8.62 0.23 -11.86
CA LEU A 105 9.06 0.69 -10.54
C LEU A 105 8.81 2.18 -10.32
N LYS A 106 9.02 3.03 -11.33
CA LYS A 106 8.67 4.47 -11.30
C LYS A 106 7.18 4.70 -11.11
N ALA A 107 6.32 3.89 -11.75
CA ALA A 107 4.88 3.96 -11.55
C ALA A 107 4.49 3.47 -10.14
N ASP A 108 5.22 2.50 -9.58
CA ASP A 108 4.89 1.90 -8.30
C ASP A 108 5.23 2.77 -7.08
N VAL A 109 6.23 3.64 -7.22
CA VAL A 109 6.61 4.65 -6.22
C VAL A 109 5.84 5.96 -6.36
N ALA A 110 5.03 6.10 -7.43
CA ALA A 110 4.34 7.34 -7.73
C ALA A 110 3.43 7.78 -6.58
N ALA A 111 3.64 9.01 -6.12
CA ALA A 111 2.85 9.67 -5.10
C ALA A 111 2.16 10.91 -5.69
N ASP A 112 1.45 10.76 -6.82
CA ASP A 112 0.79 11.89 -7.49
C ASP A 112 -0.52 12.25 -6.76
N LEU A 113 -0.39 12.97 -5.65
CA LEU A 113 -1.52 13.49 -4.86
C LEU A 113 -2.08 14.79 -5.43
N LYS A 114 -1.40 15.41 -6.39
CA LYS A 114 -1.73 16.75 -6.89
C LYS A 114 -2.87 16.73 -7.91
N LYS A 115 -3.16 15.58 -8.53
CA LYS A 115 -4.23 15.43 -9.50
C LYS A 115 -5.39 14.65 -8.88
N LYS A 116 -6.64 15.11 -9.09
CA LYS A 116 -7.88 14.44 -8.62
C LYS A 116 -8.06 12.99 -9.12
N LYS A 117 -7.19 12.51 -10.02
CA LYS A 117 -7.10 11.12 -10.53
C LYS A 117 -5.63 10.65 -10.63
N GLY A 118 -4.74 11.21 -9.82
CA GLY A 118 -3.34 10.83 -9.83
C GLY A 118 -3.20 9.34 -9.50
N LYS A 119 -2.28 8.67 -10.21
CA LYS A 119 -2.00 7.26 -9.94
C LYS A 119 -1.18 7.21 -8.65
N ILE A 120 -1.78 6.61 -7.62
CA ILE A 120 -1.08 6.27 -6.38
C ILE A 120 -0.52 4.86 -6.57
N GLY A 121 0.80 4.73 -6.50
CA GLY A 121 1.46 3.44 -6.58
C GLY A 121 1.23 2.59 -5.32
N PRO A 122 1.34 1.25 -5.43
CA PRO A 122 1.17 0.33 -4.30
C PRO A 122 2.11 0.63 -3.12
N ILE A 123 3.32 1.15 -3.39
CA ILE A 123 4.30 1.47 -2.32
C ILE A 123 3.80 2.63 -1.47
N TYR A 124 3.39 3.74 -2.09
CA TYR A 124 2.85 4.88 -1.35
C TYR A 124 1.52 4.54 -0.66
N ASN A 125 0.70 3.70 -1.29
CA ASN A 125 -0.56 3.25 -0.70
C ASN A 125 -0.34 2.45 0.60
N GLY A 126 0.70 1.61 0.63
CA GLY A 126 1.13 0.89 1.83
C GLY A 126 1.73 1.78 2.92
N GLU A 127 2.72 2.60 2.55
CA GLU A 127 3.40 3.58 3.43
C GLU A 127 2.38 4.49 4.15
N SER A 128 1.45 5.08 3.40
CA SER A 128 0.41 5.94 3.97
C SER A 128 -0.54 5.19 4.90
N ALA A 129 -0.85 3.91 4.63
CA ALA A 129 -1.66 3.11 5.54
C ALA A 129 -0.93 2.81 6.86
N MET A 130 0.37 2.52 6.79
CA MET A 130 1.21 2.31 7.97
C MET A 130 1.35 3.59 8.81
N SER A 131 1.52 4.75 8.17
CA SER A 131 1.56 6.04 8.87
C SER A 131 0.22 6.34 9.57
N LEU A 132 -0.90 6.17 8.87
CA LEU A 132 -2.23 6.43 9.42
C LEU A 132 -2.57 5.47 10.56
N TRP A 133 -2.11 4.23 10.49
CA TRP A 133 -2.26 3.26 11.57
C TRP A 133 -1.38 3.63 12.78
N ALA A 134 -0.11 3.99 12.56
CA ALA A 134 0.78 4.45 13.63
C ALA A 134 0.23 5.69 14.36
N ALA A 135 -0.37 6.62 13.61
CA ALA A 135 -1.02 7.81 14.16
C ALA A 135 -2.26 7.48 15.03
N SER A 136 -2.91 6.32 14.83
CA SER A 136 -4.09 5.93 15.61
C SER A 136 -3.78 5.66 17.10
N TYR A 137 -2.51 5.43 17.44
CA TYR A 137 -2.04 5.25 18.82
C TYR A 137 -1.81 6.57 19.57
N SER A 138 -1.99 7.72 18.91
CA SER A 138 -1.80 9.05 19.47
C SER A 138 -3.15 9.76 19.57
N GLU A 139 -3.90 9.51 20.65
CA GLU A 139 -5.23 10.13 20.86
C GLU A 139 -5.13 11.59 21.34
N THR A 140 -4.30 11.86 22.34
CA THR A 140 -4.11 13.21 22.93
C THR A 140 -2.64 13.62 23.00
N PHE A 141 -1.76 12.63 23.15
CA PHE A 141 -0.31 12.80 23.17
C PHE A 141 0.34 11.71 22.31
N ILE A 142 1.49 12.05 21.73
CA ILE A 142 2.27 11.11 20.92
C ILE A 142 2.86 10.06 21.85
N THR A 143 2.27 8.85 21.83
CA THR A 143 2.77 7.70 22.59
C THR A 143 4.11 7.22 22.02
N ASP A 144 4.96 6.64 22.87
CA ASP A 144 6.29 6.17 22.42
C ASP A 144 6.17 5.09 21.34
N LYS A 145 5.15 4.22 21.45
CA LYS A 145 4.78 3.26 20.39
C LYS A 145 4.47 3.95 19.06
N SER A 146 3.69 5.04 19.07
CA SER A 146 3.38 5.80 17.85
C SER A 146 4.65 6.39 17.21
N LYS A 147 5.60 6.88 18.03
CA LYS A 147 6.90 7.40 17.56
C LYS A 147 7.73 6.31 16.92
N GLU A 148 7.93 5.19 17.62
CA GLU A 148 8.71 4.05 17.11
C GLU A 148 8.12 3.51 15.80
N MET A 149 6.79 3.38 15.71
CA MET A 149 6.12 2.98 14.48
C MET A 149 6.31 4.00 13.35
N GLN A 150 6.25 5.30 13.66
CA GLN A 150 6.45 6.35 12.66
C GLN A 150 7.90 6.44 12.17
N GLU A 151 8.88 6.16 13.04
CA GLU A 151 10.30 6.03 12.63
C GLU A 151 10.48 4.92 11.60
N LYS A 152 9.83 3.77 11.79
CA LYS A 152 9.85 2.67 10.80
C LYS A 152 9.14 3.03 9.50
N VAL A 153 8.08 3.82 9.57
CA VAL A 153 7.43 4.37 8.38
C VAL A 153 8.36 5.35 7.64
N ASP A 154 9.16 6.13 8.36
CA ASP A 154 10.14 7.04 7.77
C ASP A 154 11.27 6.27 7.06
N GLU A 155 11.73 5.15 7.62
CA GLU A 155 12.66 4.23 6.94
C GLU A 155 12.07 3.71 5.62
N ILE A 156 10.79 3.31 5.61
CA ILE A 156 10.07 2.87 4.40
C ILE A 156 9.89 4.02 3.40
N THR A 157 9.67 5.24 3.90
CA THR A 157 9.58 6.45 3.06
C THR A 157 10.91 6.75 2.39
N GLN A 158 12.03 6.59 3.11
CA GLN A 158 13.38 6.71 2.54
C GLN A 158 13.62 5.63 1.48
N PHE A 159 13.18 4.40 1.73
CA PHE A 159 13.21 3.34 0.72
C PHE A 159 12.46 3.77 -0.55
N ARG A 160 11.21 4.25 -0.46
CA ARG A 160 10.44 4.71 -1.62
C ARG A 160 11.18 5.81 -2.40
N LYS A 161 11.71 6.81 -1.71
CA LYS A 161 12.48 7.91 -2.33
C LYS A 161 13.77 7.40 -3.00
N SER A 162 14.47 6.46 -2.39
CA SER A 162 15.67 5.85 -2.97
C SER A 162 15.32 5.06 -4.23
N LEU A 163 14.22 4.30 -4.21
CA LEU A 163 13.76 3.50 -5.34
C LEU A 163 13.25 4.39 -6.49
N GLU A 164 12.61 5.52 -6.18
CA GLU A 164 12.28 6.55 -7.16
C GLU A 164 13.53 7.14 -7.83
N SER A 165 14.56 7.47 -7.05
CA SER A 165 15.83 7.96 -7.59
C SER A 165 16.50 6.93 -8.51
N ILE A 166 16.54 5.66 -8.09
CA ILE A 166 17.10 4.55 -8.88
C ILE A 166 16.29 4.34 -10.17
N ALA A 167 14.96 4.35 -10.07
CA ALA A 167 14.09 4.20 -11.24
C ALA A 167 14.26 5.35 -12.24
N LEU A 168 14.40 6.60 -11.77
CA LEU A 168 14.68 7.76 -12.63
C LEU A 168 16.05 7.68 -13.32
N LYS A 169 17.07 7.17 -12.64
CA LYS A 169 18.38 6.88 -13.25
C LYS A 169 18.25 5.75 -14.29
N GLY A 170 17.44 4.74 -14.01
CA GLY A 170 17.18 3.59 -14.88
C GLY A 170 16.40 3.92 -16.15
N THR A 171 15.45 4.86 -16.09
CA THR A 171 14.70 5.35 -17.27
C THR A 171 15.45 6.45 -18.05
N GLY A 172 16.47 7.04 -17.44
CA GLY A 172 17.25 8.14 -18.02
C GLY A 172 16.60 9.52 -17.88
N ASP A 173 15.43 9.61 -17.26
CA ASP A 173 14.72 10.88 -17.01
C ASP A 173 15.39 11.72 -15.91
N GLY A 174 16.22 11.11 -15.07
CA GLY A 174 16.89 11.76 -13.93
C GLY A 174 18.40 11.99 -14.11
N LEU A 175 18.96 11.73 -15.30
CA LEU A 175 20.38 11.98 -15.57
C LEU A 175 20.60 13.48 -15.74
N ALA A 176 21.55 14.04 -15.00
CA ALA A 176 21.96 15.42 -15.20
C ALA A 176 22.54 15.56 -16.63
N LYS A 177 22.20 16.66 -17.30
CA LYS A 177 22.85 17.02 -18.56
C LYS A 177 24.23 17.60 -18.23
N THR A 178 25.23 16.75 -18.08
CA THR A 178 26.59 17.16 -17.76
C THR A 178 27.38 17.48 -19.03
N GLY A 179 27.72 18.75 -19.21
CA GLY A 179 28.74 19.20 -20.17
C GLY A 179 28.23 19.92 -21.41
N GLY A 180 28.04 21.23 -21.32
CA GLY A 180 27.87 22.12 -22.47
C GLY A 180 28.03 23.57 -22.01
N PHE A 181 29.01 24.29 -22.58
CA PHE A 181 29.17 25.73 -22.36
C PHE A 181 27.92 26.40 -22.96
N PHE A 182 26.94 26.79 -22.12
CA PHE A 182 25.63 27.33 -22.51
C PHE A 182 24.60 26.36 -23.13
N GLY A 183 24.47 25.13 -22.63
CA GLY A 183 23.30 24.27 -22.96
C GLY A 183 23.20 23.78 -24.41
N LEU A 184 24.15 24.16 -25.27
CA LEU A 184 24.39 23.59 -26.59
C LEU A 184 25.50 22.55 -26.46
N GLY A 185 25.19 21.28 -26.75
CA GLY A 185 26.16 20.19 -26.75
C GLY A 185 26.19 19.31 -25.50
N ALA A 186 25.27 19.51 -24.55
CA ALA A 186 25.16 18.65 -23.37
C ALA A 186 24.81 17.20 -23.73
N LYS A 187 25.81 16.33 -23.62
CA LYS A 187 25.60 14.89 -23.67
C LYS A 187 24.96 14.45 -22.35
N PRO A 188 23.92 13.60 -22.38
CA PRO A 188 23.39 13.02 -21.16
C PRO A 188 24.50 12.21 -20.47
N GLU A 189 24.59 12.32 -19.15
CA GLU A 189 25.48 11.48 -18.35
C GLU A 189 25.23 10.00 -18.70
N PRO A 190 26.28 9.16 -18.83
CA PRO A 190 26.09 7.77 -19.20
C PRO A 190 25.19 7.08 -18.18
N LYS A 191 24.13 6.45 -18.67
CA LYS A 191 23.21 5.67 -17.84
C LYS A 191 24.03 4.65 -17.02
N PRO A 192 23.91 4.63 -15.68
CA PRO A 192 24.56 3.60 -14.88
C PRO A 192 24.10 2.21 -15.32
N SER A 193 25.01 1.22 -15.28
CA SER A 193 24.70 -0.15 -15.64
C SER A 193 23.50 -0.68 -14.84
N ASP A 194 22.59 -1.37 -15.52
CA ASP A 194 21.40 -1.95 -14.88
C ASP A 194 21.81 -2.91 -13.73
N ALA A 195 22.93 -3.62 -13.84
CA ALA A 195 23.45 -4.48 -12.77
C ALA A 195 23.79 -3.71 -11.48
N THR A 196 24.31 -2.49 -11.60
CA THR A 196 24.62 -1.63 -10.45
C THR A 196 23.34 -1.12 -9.81
N LEU A 197 22.37 -0.68 -10.62
CA LEU A 197 21.06 -0.22 -10.14
C LEU A 197 20.28 -1.34 -9.47
N GLN A 198 20.35 -2.56 -10.01
CA GLN A 198 19.75 -3.74 -9.40
C GLN A 198 20.34 -4.05 -8.02
N LYS A 199 21.67 -3.97 -7.88
CA LYS A 199 22.34 -4.20 -6.58
C LYS A 199 21.92 -3.14 -5.55
N GLU A 200 21.87 -1.88 -5.94
CA GLU A 200 21.42 -0.77 -5.07
C GLU A 200 19.95 -0.95 -4.67
N ALA A 201 19.07 -1.28 -5.62
CA ALA A 201 17.65 -1.50 -5.38
C ALA A 201 17.39 -2.72 -4.49
N LYS A 202 18.12 -3.83 -4.68
CA LYS A 202 18.04 -5.01 -3.80
C LYS A 202 18.47 -4.68 -2.37
N ALA A 203 19.56 -3.93 -2.20
CA ALA A 203 20.01 -3.51 -0.87
C ALA A 203 18.97 -2.60 -0.18
N ALA A 204 18.32 -1.71 -0.94
CA ALA A 204 17.23 -0.89 -0.43
C ALA A 204 16.00 -1.73 -0.05
N LEU A 205 15.67 -2.75 -0.86
CA LEU A 205 14.56 -3.68 -0.59
C LEU A 205 14.78 -4.47 0.71
N THR A 206 15.97 -5.01 0.95
CA THR A 206 16.28 -5.73 2.20
C THR A 206 16.07 -4.83 3.43
N LYS A 207 16.47 -3.56 3.35
CA LYS A 207 16.21 -2.59 4.43
C LYS A 207 14.72 -2.34 4.63
N ALA A 208 13.96 -2.21 3.55
CA ALA A 208 12.51 -2.00 3.63
C ALA A 208 11.77 -3.20 4.24
N VAL A 209 12.16 -4.42 3.87
CA VAL A 209 11.60 -5.65 4.46
C VAL A 209 11.90 -5.71 5.96
N LYS A 210 13.14 -5.37 6.36
CA LYS A 210 13.49 -5.29 7.78
C LYS A 210 12.64 -4.23 8.51
N ALA A 211 12.55 -3.02 7.98
CA ALA A 211 11.76 -1.94 8.57
C ALA A 211 10.27 -2.33 8.70
N TYR A 212 9.72 -3.04 7.72
CA TYR A 212 8.36 -3.59 7.77
C TYR A 212 8.21 -4.62 8.90
N ASN A 213 9.16 -5.54 9.05
CA ASN A 213 9.13 -6.55 10.11
C ASN A 213 9.25 -5.91 11.51
N ASP A 214 10.18 -4.96 11.68
CA ASP A 214 10.32 -4.19 12.92
C ASP A 214 9.00 -3.46 13.25
N TYR A 215 8.36 -2.85 12.25
CA TYR A 215 7.05 -2.21 12.42
C TYR A 215 5.97 -3.18 12.88
N VAL A 216 5.92 -4.38 12.29
CA VAL A 216 4.98 -5.43 12.65
C VAL A 216 5.21 -5.92 14.08
N GLU A 217 6.47 -6.08 14.49
CA GLU A 217 6.83 -6.46 15.85
C GLU A 217 6.32 -5.41 16.86
N ILE A 218 6.65 -4.14 16.66
CA ILE A 218 6.19 -3.03 17.51
C ILE A 218 4.65 -2.98 17.55
N ASN A 219 4.00 -3.17 16.40
CA ASN A 219 2.55 -3.21 16.30
C ASN A 219 1.94 -4.32 17.18
N ASN A 220 2.50 -5.53 17.12
CA ASN A 220 1.94 -6.70 17.79
C ASN A 220 2.16 -6.68 19.32
N VAL A 221 3.04 -5.80 19.84
CA VAL A 221 3.20 -5.63 21.30
C VAL A 221 1.89 -5.12 21.94
N GLY A 222 1.28 -5.96 22.78
CA GLY A 222 0.21 -5.59 23.70
C GLY A 222 -1.17 -5.40 23.06
N ILE A 223 -1.43 -5.98 21.89
CA ILE A 223 -2.69 -5.83 21.14
C ILE A 223 -3.22 -7.19 20.68
N PRO A 224 -4.54 -7.43 20.71
CA PRO A 224 -5.14 -8.67 20.21
C PRO A 224 -5.17 -8.79 18.67
N PHE A 225 -4.60 -7.81 17.95
CA PHE A 225 -4.63 -7.74 16.49
C PHE A 225 -3.21 -7.91 15.95
N GLU A 226 -2.98 -9.02 15.26
CA GLU A 226 -1.66 -9.38 14.75
C GLU A 226 -1.55 -9.11 13.24
N ILE A 227 -0.44 -8.50 12.85
CA ILE A 227 0.02 -8.47 11.46
C ILE A 227 1.10 -9.54 11.32
N ASN A 228 1.08 -10.30 10.23
CA ASN A 228 2.07 -11.34 10.00
C ASN A 228 3.41 -10.72 9.55
N PRO A 229 4.53 -11.05 10.20
CA PRO A 229 5.85 -10.63 9.72
C PRO A 229 6.17 -11.32 8.39
N LEU A 230 7.04 -10.68 7.60
CA LEU A 230 7.58 -11.26 6.38
C LEU A 230 8.78 -12.15 6.70
N GLU A 231 8.92 -13.25 5.96
CA GLU A 231 10.18 -14.01 5.93
C GLU A 231 11.30 -13.10 5.42
N THR A 232 12.44 -13.14 6.08
CA THR A 232 13.65 -12.42 5.66
C THR A 232 14.10 -12.91 4.28
N ILE A 233 14.35 -11.98 3.36
CA ILE A 233 14.77 -12.22 1.96
C ILE A 233 16.30 -12.16 1.86
#